data_AF-A0AAW2SIH2-F1
#
_entry.id   AF-A0AAW2SIH2-F1
#
_cell.length_a   1.000
_cell.length_b   1.000
_cell.length_c   1.000
_cell.angle_alpha   90.00
_cell.angle_beta   90.00
_cell.angle_gamma   90.00
#
_symmetry.space_group_name_H-M   'P 1'
#
loop_
_entity.id
_entity.type
_entity.pdbx_description
1 polymer ?
#
loop_
_entity_poly.entity_id
_entity_poly.type
_entity_poly.pdbx_seq_one_letter_code
_entity_poly.pdbx_strand_id
1 'polypeptide(L)'
;MDRLIQALGYIKDRSRDKDVLIQVWVPVIRGGKRVLTTSNQPFSLEVNCPRLAHYREISVNYQFPAEEDSKEVVGLPGRVFRSKVPEWTPDVRFFTRDEYPRVGHAQQYDVRGTLAVPVLEQGSHSCLGVIEVVLTTQKIQYRPELESVCKALEAVDLRSAEVSSTQNVKTSDLSYQAALPEILEVLRSACGTHGLPLAQTWVQCTLQGKGGCRHSDENLRNCVSPVDSACYIGDSRIQGFHDACSEYHLLKGQGIVGRAFRTNQPCFLA
;
A
#
# COMPACT_ATOMS: atom_id res chain seq x y z
N MET A 1 6.57 11.86 20.47
CA MET A 1 7.72 11.01 20.08
C MET A 1 7.70 9.69 20.82
N ASP A 2 7.48 9.69 22.13
CA ASP A 2 7.48 8.46 22.96
C ASP A 2 6.52 7.37 22.46
N ARG A 3 5.29 7.77 22.06
CA ARG A 3 4.30 6.86 21.45
C ARG A 3 4.82 6.14 20.20
N LEU A 4 5.55 6.85 19.33
CA LEU A 4 6.13 6.28 18.11
C LEU A 4 7.26 5.29 18.43
N ILE A 5 8.10 5.61 19.42
CA ILE A 5 9.18 4.74 19.87
C ILE A 5 8.59 3.44 20.45
N GLN A 6 7.55 3.56 21.26
CA GLN A 6 6.85 2.41 21.84
C GLN A 6 6.16 1.56 20.75
N ALA A 7 5.50 2.18 19.77
CA ALA A 7 4.92 1.48 18.63
C ALA A 7 5.97 0.70 17.84
N LEU A 8 7.15 1.29 17.58
CA LEU A 8 8.26 0.59 16.92
C LEU A 8 8.72 -0.65 17.69
N GLY A 9 8.77 -0.57 19.03
CA GLY A 9 9.04 -1.72 19.89
C GLY A 9 8.02 -2.85 19.64
N TYR A 10 6.72 -2.52 19.69
CA TYR A 10 5.67 -3.49 19.42
C TYR A 10 5.70 -4.09 18.00
N ILE A 11 6.03 -3.30 16.98
CA ILE A 11 6.15 -3.80 15.61
C ILE A 11 7.34 -4.76 15.50
N LYS A 12 8.48 -4.40 16.11
CA LYS A 12 9.68 -5.24 16.13
C LYS A 12 9.38 -6.59 16.79
N ASP A 13 8.76 -6.58 17.96
CA ASP A 13 8.48 -7.81 18.73
C ASP A 13 7.49 -8.75 18.02
N ARG A 14 6.64 -8.20 17.16
CA ARG A 14 5.65 -8.96 16.36
C ARG A 14 6.19 -9.37 14.99
N SER A 15 7.31 -8.81 14.54
CA SER A 15 7.89 -9.12 13.23
C SER A 15 8.41 -10.55 13.22
N ARG A 16 8.00 -11.32 12.21
CA ARG A 16 8.54 -12.67 11.95
C ARG A 16 9.74 -12.63 11.01
N ASP A 17 9.89 -11.55 10.27
CA ASP A 17 10.94 -11.36 9.28
C ASP A 17 12.24 -10.94 9.98
N LYS A 18 13.36 -11.58 9.62
CA LYS A 18 14.69 -11.37 10.24
C LYS A 18 15.53 -10.30 9.53
N ASP A 19 15.11 -9.83 8.38
CA ASP A 19 15.81 -8.81 7.57
C ASP A 19 14.89 -7.62 7.35
N VAL A 20 14.60 -6.90 8.43
CA VAL A 20 13.67 -5.77 8.44
C VAL A 20 14.33 -4.51 8.95
N LEU A 21 14.07 -3.42 8.25
CA LEU A 21 14.28 -2.06 8.71
C LEU A 21 12.92 -1.40 8.85
N ILE A 22 12.62 -0.89 10.05
CA ILE A 22 11.43 -0.07 10.30
C ILE A 22 11.92 1.34 10.54
N GLN A 23 11.51 2.29 9.70
CA GLN A 23 11.92 3.69 9.85
C GLN A 23 10.71 4.62 9.80
N VAL A 24 10.78 5.69 10.59
CA VAL A 24 9.69 6.66 10.69
C VAL A 24 10.03 7.92 9.90
N TRP A 25 9.06 8.40 9.14
CA TRP A 25 9.10 9.65 8.39
C TRP A 25 8.15 10.65 9.07
N VAL A 26 8.68 11.77 9.56
CA VAL A 26 7.92 12.77 10.31
C VAL A 26 7.98 14.11 9.57
N PRO A 27 6.88 14.87 9.48
CA PRO A 27 6.87 16.18 8.85
C PRO A 27 7.60 17.21 9.72
N VAL A 28 8.52 17.96 9.11
CA VAL A 28 9.26 19.07 9.71
C VAL A 28 9.25 20.28 8.78
N ILE A 29 9.46 21.47 9.33
CA ILE A 29 9.67 22.68 8.51
C ILE A 29 11.16 22.82 8.21
N ARG A 30 11.54 22.83 6.92
CA ARG A 30 12.91 23.08 6.45
C ARG A 30 12.86 24.10 5.33
N GLY A 31 13.59 25.21 5.48
CA GLY A 31 13.64 26.28 4.47
C GLY A 31 12.26 26.83 4.11
N GLY A 32 11.33 26.90 5.06
CA GLY A 32 9.96 27.39 4.86
C GLY A 32 8.97 26.39 4.25
N LYS A 33 9.41 25.17 3.88
CA LYS A 33 8.55 24.11 3.34
C LYS A 33 8.32 23.00 4.35
N ARG A 34 7.13 22.38 4.34
CA ARG A 34 6.85 21.18 5.13
C ARG A 34 7.30 19.92 4.38
N VAL A 35 8.26 19.20 4.95
CA VAL A 35 8.86 18.00 4.35
C VAL A 35 8.90 16.85 5.35
N LEU A 36 8.68 15.63 4.87
CA LEU A 36 8.93 14.41 5.61
C LEU A 36 10.42 14.11 5.62
N THR A 37 10.96 13.83 6.80
CA THR A 37 12.32 13.33 6.97
C THR A 37 12.35 12.17 7.94
N THR A 38 13.34 11.30 7.76
CA THR A 38 13.68 10.24 8.71
C THR A 38 14.99 10.54 9.46
N SER A 39 15.63 11.67 9.17
CA SER A 39 16.80 12.16 9.89
C SER A 39 16.42 12.51 11.33
N ASN A 40 17.23 12.04 12.29
CA ASN A 40 16.97 12.17 13.74
C ASN A 40 15.61 11.62 14.18
N GLN A 41 15.02 10.70 13.41
CA GLN A 41 13.78 10.00 13.75
C GLN A 41 14.08 8.58 14.22
N PRO A 42 13.21 8.01 15.08
CA PRO A 42 13.40 6.66 15.58
C PRO A 42 13.27 5.65 14.44
N PHE A 43 14.03 4.58 14.57
CA PHE A 43 14.03 3.45 13.65
C PHE A 43 14.36 2.18 14.44
N SER A 44 13.97 1.03 13.89
CA SER A 44 14.37 -0.28 14.36
C SER A 44 15.06 -1.00 13.22
N LEU A 45 16.22 -1.58 13.50
CA LEU A 45 17.01 -2.34 12.54
C LEU A 45 17.48 -3.62 13.23
N GLU A 46 17.38 -4.74 12.51
CA GLU A 46 17.93 -6.00 13.00
C GLU A 46 19.47 -5.97 13.00
N VAL A 47 20.09 -6.48 14.06
CA VAL A 47 21.52 -6.28 14.40
C VAL A 47 22.46 -6.80 13.30
N ASN A 48 22.02 -7.76 12.48
CA ASN A 48 22.86 -8.45 11.49
C ASN A 48 22.46 -8.22 10.03
N CYS A 49 21.94 -7.03 9.68
CA CYS A 49 21.58 -6.71 8.30
C CYS A 49 22.36 -5.50 7.74
N PRO A 50 23.62 -5.69 7.29
CA PRO A 50 24.46 -4.58 6.81
C PRO A 50 23.85 -3.86 5.61
N ARG A 51 23.15 -4.58 4.72
CA ARG A 51 22.48 -4.00 3.56
C ARG A 51 21.44 -2.96 3.98
N LEU A 52 20.61 -3.29 4.96
CA LEU A 52 19.58 -2.39 5.48
C LEU A 52 20.18 -1.28 6.35
N ALA A 53 21.32 -1.52 7.02
CA ALA A 53 22.06 -0.47 7.73
C ALA A 53 22.53 0.64 6.76
N HIS A 54 23.18 0.27 5.65
CA HIS A 54 23.59 1.25 4.63
C HIS A 54 22.39 1.91 3.97
N TYR A 55 21.32 1.16 3.69
CA TYR A 55 20.09 1.73 3.13
C TYR A 55 19.44 2.74 4.09
N ARG A 56 19.51 2.51 5.40
CA ARG A 56 19.06 3.44 6.43
C ARG A 56 19.88 4.73 6.41
N GLU A 57 21.21 4.65 6.34
CA GLU A 57 22.11 5.81 6.23
C GLU A 57 21.84 6.64 4.97
N ILE A 58 21.50 5.97 3.87
CA ILE A 58 21.08 6.66 2.65
C ILE A 58 19.74 7.36 2.88
N SER A 59 18.78 6.66 3.49
CA SER A 59 17.42 7.17 3.72
C SER A 59 17.40 8.46 4.55
N VAL A 60 18.34 8.66 5.49
CA VAL A 60 18.41 9.91 6.28
C VAL A 60 18.70 11.16 5.46
N ASN A 61 19.27 11.00 4.25
CA ASN A 61 19.59 12.10 3.35
C ASN A 61 18.44 12.49 2.43
N TYR A 62 17.35 11.71 2.41
CA TYR A 62 16.16 12.00 1.61
C TYR A 62 15.14 12.82 2.39
N GLN A 63 14.41 13.65 1.65
CA GLN A 63 13.27 14.42 2.14
C GLN A 63 12.16 14.34 1.10
N PHE A 64 10.92 14.29 1.56
CA PHE A 64 9.76 14.18 0.69
C PHE A 64 8.76 15.29 1.00
N PRO A 65 8.26 16.05 0.01
CA PRO A 65 7.32 17.12 0.27
C PRO A 65 6.02 16.62 0.91
N ALA A 66 5.57 17.27 1.98
CA ALA A 66 4.36 16.90 2.72
C ALA A 66 3.11 17.69 2.27
N GLU A 67 3.28 18.82 1.58
CA GLU A 67 2.22 19.74 1.15
C GLU A 67 1.50 19.23 -0.11
N GLU A 68 0.16 19.29 -0.13
CA GLU A 68 -0.64 18.69 -1.21
C GLU A 68 -0.40 19.29 -2.59
N ASP A 69 -0.12 20.58 -2.68
CA ASP A 69 0.05 21.37 -3.90
C ASP A 69 1.47 21.33 -4.49
N SER A 70 2.41 20.69 -3.80
CA SER A 70 3.78 20.54 -4.28
C SER A 70 3.84 19.71 -5.57
N LYS A 71 4.51 20.28 -6.59
CA LYS A 71 4.80 19.63 -7.89
C LYS A 71 6.03 18.72 -7.85
N GLU A 72 6.73 18.66 -6.72
CA GLU A 72 7.93 17.85 -6.56
C GLU A 72 7.58 16.36 -6.39
N VAL A 73 8.54 15.47 -6.69
CA VAL A 73 8.34 14.03 -6.52
C VAL A 73 8.18 13.69 -5.04
N VAL A 74 6.99 13.22 -4.69
CA VAL A 74 6.58 13.01 -3.30
C VAL A 74 7.11 11.70 -2.70
N GLY A 75 7.51 10.75 -3.56
CA GLY A 75 7.92 9.42 -3.15
C GLY A 75 6.87 8.64 -2.37
N LEU A 76 7.20 7.39 -2.01
CA LEU A 76 6.29 6.51 -1.26
C LEU A 76 5.88 7.10 0.11
N PRO A 77 6.78 7.65 0.95
CA PRO A 77 6.36 8.27 2.21
C PRO A 77 5.42 9.47 2.02
N GLY A 78 5.69 10.34 1.03
CA GLY A 78 4.84 11.50 0.76
C GLY A 78 3.45 11.11 0.25
N ARG A 79 3.34 10.09 -0.62
CA ARG A 79 2.04 9.57 -1.08
C ARG A 79 1.20 9.06 0.09
N VAL A 80 1.79 8.26 0.96
CA VAL A 80 1.11 7.66 2.12
C VAL A 80 0.69 8.74 3.12
N PHE A 81 1.56 9.71 3.40
CA PHE A 81 1.25 10.81 4.30
C PHE A 81 0.05 11.65 3.83
N ARG A 82 0.04 12.03 2.55
CA ARG A 82 -1.03 12.88 1.97
C ARG A 82 -2.34 12.11 1.83
N SER A 83 -2.28 10.90 1.29
CA SER A 83 -3.47 10.11 1.03
C SER A 83 -4.07 9.47 2.28
N LYS A 84 -3.29 9.40 3.37
CA LYS A 84 -3.67 8.79 4.66
C LYS A 84 -4.12 7.34 4.50
N VAL A 85 -3.60 6.65 3.49
CA VAL A 85 -3.83 5.21 3.24
C VAL A 85 -2.50 4.48 3.07
N PRO A 86 -2.41 3.21 3.50
CA PRO A 86 -1.20 2.41 3.33
C PRO A 86 -0.88 2.16 1.85
N GLU A 87 0.40 1.97 1.57
CA GLU A 87 0.95 1.61 0.26
C GLU A 87 2.01 0.51 0.41
N TRP A 88 2.01 -0.50 -0.45
CA TRP A 88 3.04 -1.54 -0.45
C TRP A 88 3.36 -2.03 -1.85
N THR A 89 4.55 -2.62 -2.02
CA THR A 89 4.97 -3.24 -3.28
C THR A 89 5.82 -4.47 -3.01
N PRO A 90 5.69 -5.53 -3.83
CA PRO A 90 6.51 -6.73 -3.70
C PRO A 90 7.99 -6.49 -3.98
N ASP A 91 8.32 -5.53 -4.84
CA ASP A 91 9.70 -5.21 -5.20
C ASP A 91 9.83 -3.79 -5.74
N VAL A 92 10.41 -2.89 -4.93
CA VAL A 92 10.65 -1.49 -5.28
C VAL A 92 11.67 -1.33 -6.41
N ARG A 93 12.46 -2.36 -6.74
CA ARG A 93 13.54 -2.25 -7.74
C ARG A 93 13.03 -2.11 -9.17
N PHE A 94 11.76 -2.46 -9.39
CA PHE A 94 11.08 -2.31 -10.68
C PHE A 94 10.43 -0.93 -10.84
N PHE A 95 10.47 -0.06 -9.84
CA PHE A 95 9.86 1.25 -9.92
C PHE A 95 10.74 2.23 -10.70
N THR A 96 10.11 3.25 -11.28
CA THR A 96 10.83 4.39 -11.82
C THR A 96 11.35 5.29 -10.69
N ARG A 97 12.31 6.17 -11.02
CA ARG A 97 12.79 7.18 -10.06
C ARG A 97 11.70 8.17 -9.64
N ASP A 98 10.70 8.38 -10.48
CA ASP A 98 9.56 9.25 -10.17
C ASP A 98 8.58 8.59 -9.18
N GLU A 99 8.49 7.26 -9.20
CA GLU A 99 7.66 6.51 -8.25
C GLU A 99 8.38 6.26 -6.92
N TYR A 100 9.68 5.95 -6.98
CA TYR A 100 10.51 5.66 -5.81
C TYR A 100 11.91 6.28 -5.98
N PRO A 101 12.13 7.52 -5.51
CA PRO A 101 13.40 8.24 -5.73
C PRO A 101 14.66 7.51 -5.25
N ARG A 102 14.51 6.61 -4.27
CA ARG A 102 15.61 5.79 -3.73
C ARG A 102 15.89 4.50 -4.53
N VAL A 103 15.25 4.28 -5.69
CA VAL A 103 15.29 2.98 -6.39
C VAL A 103 16.69 2.50 -6.76
N GLY A 104 17.59 3.40 -7.15
CA GLY A 104 18.98 3.02 -7.45
C GLY A 104 19.72 2.43 -6.24
N HIS A 105 19.45 2.98 -5.05
CA HIS A 105 19.99 2.43 -3.80
C HIS A 105 19.26 1.15 -3.40
N ALA A 106 17.96 1.05 -3.66
CA ALA A 106 17.23 -0.18 -3.42
C ALA A 106 17.79 -1.34 -4.25
N GLN A 107 18.15 -1.09 -5.52
CA GLN A 107 18.84 -2.04 -6.38
C GLN A 107 20.23 -2.39 -5.83
N GLN A 108 21.02 -1.39 -5.43
CA GLN A 108 22.38 -1.58 -4.91
C GLN A 108 22.41 -2.43 -3.63
N TYR A 109 21.47 -2.23 -2.72
CA TYR A 109 21.42 -2.89 -1.41
C TYR A 109 20.39 -4.03 -1.33
N ASP A 110 19.85 -4.46 -2.47
CA ASP A 110 18.86 -5.53 -2.58
C ASP A 110 17.64 -5.33 -1.67
N VAL A 111 17.19 -4.07 -1.55
CA VAL A 111 15.89 -3.75 -0.95
C VAL A 111 14.82 -4.09 -1.97
N ARG A 112 13.87 -4.91 -1.56
CA ARG A 112 12.82 -5.44 -2.43
C ARG A 112 11.45 -5.01 -1.91
N GLY A 113 10.95 -5.71 -0.89
CA GLY A 113 9.64 -5.41 -0.34
C GLY A 113 9.61 -4.11 0.46
N THR A 114 8.52 -3.35 0.34
CA THR A 114 8.23 -2.26 1.27
C THR A 114 6.73 -2.14 1.56
N LEU A 115 6.42 -1.79 2.82
CA LEU A 115 5.10 -1.41 3.28
C LEU A 115 5.22 -0.06 4.00
N ALA A 116 4.42 0.91 3.61
CA ALA A 116 4.30 2.18 4.29
C ALA A 116 2.88 2.37 4.83
N VAL A 117 2.80 2.77 6.10
CA VAL A 117 1.56 2.90 6.86
C VAL A 117 1.49 4.31 7.45
N PRO A 118 0.39 5.05 7.23
CA PRO A 118 0.23 6.38 7.80
C PRO A 118 0.03 6.26 9.31
N VAL A 119 0.62 7.19 10.07
CA VAL A 119 0.36 7.35 11.49
C VAL A 119 -0.65 8.47 11.65
N LEU A 120 -1.86 8.14 12.11
CA LEU A 120 -2.93 9.10 12.31
C LEU A 120 -3.18 9.30 13.81
N GLU A 121 -3.44 10.55 14.19
CA GLU A 121 -3.85 10.88 15.55
C GLU A 121 -5.29 10.47 15.79
N GLN A 122 -5.57 9.82 16.92
CA GLN A 122 -6.92 9.37 17.24
C GLN A 122 -7.85 10.57 17.47
N GLY A 123 -9.07 10.48 16.93
CA GLY A 123 -10.07 11.56 17.04
C GLY A 123 -9.81 12.77 16.14
N SER A 124 -8.78 12.74 15.27
CA SER A 124 -8.57 13.77 14.25
C SER A 124 -8.24 13.15 12.89
N HIS A 125 -8.34 13.95 11.82
CA HIS A 125 -7.87 13.55 10.49
C HIS A 125 -6.40 13.91 10.25
N SER A 126 -5.63 14.19 11.31
CA SER A 126 -4.22 14.60 11.22
C SER A 126 -3.32 13.39 11.01
N CYS A 127 -2.47 13.45 9.98
CA CYS A 127 -1.37 12.51 9.80
C CYS A 127 -0.11 13.05 10.47
N LEU A 128 0.43 12.29 11.42
CA LEU A 128 1.60 12.63 12.22
C LEU A 128 2.90 12.18 11.55
N GLY A 129 2.83 11.26 10.60
CA GLY A 129 4.00 10.70 9.92
C GLY A 129 3.67 9.39 9.21
N VAL A 130 4.70 8.69 8.77
CA VAL A 130 4.60 7.41 8.07
C VAL A 130 5.61 6.43 8.65
N ILE A 131 5.16 5.21 8.97
CA ILE A 131 6.02 4.08 9.29
C ILE A 131 6.30 3.34 7.98
N GLU A 132 7.58 3.25 7.60
CA GLU A 132 8.03 2.45 6.46
C GLU A 132 8.73 1.19 6.97
N VAL A 133 8.20 0.03 6.61
CA VAL A 133 8.80 -1.29 6.78
C VAL A 133 9.51 -1.66 5.47
N VAL A 134 10.80 -1.95 5.55
CA VAL A 134 11.68 -2.21 4.41
C VAL A 134 12.28 -3.60 4.55
N LEU A 135 12.18 -4.39 3.48
CA LEU A 135 12.59 -5.79 3.42
C LEU A 135 13.63 -6.01 2.32
N THR A 136 14.52 -6.99 2.51
CA THR A 136 15.41 -7.48 1.43
C THR A 136 14.83 -8.66 0.65
N THR A 137 13.65 -9.14 1.05
CA THR A 137 12.92 -10.22 0.41
C THR A 137 11.74 -9.67 -0.39
N GLN A 138 11.40 -10.36 -1.48
CA GLN A 138 10.15 -10.08 -2.20
C GLN A 138 8.99 -10.60 -1.38
N LYS A 139 7.91 -9.83 -1.31
CA LYS A 139 6.73 -10.21 -0.53
C LYS A 139 5.47 -9.69 -1.19
N ILE A 140 4.57 -10.57 -1.61
CA ILE A 140 3.36 -10.16 -2.33
C ILE A 140 2.24 -9.81 -1.35
N GLN A 141 2.14 -10.57 -0.26
CA GLN A 141 1.10 -10.42 0.76
C GLN A 141 1.67 -9.71 2.00
N TYR A 142 1.06 -8.58 2.37
CA TYR A 142 1.48 -7.71 3.48
C TYR A 142 0.48 -7.61 4.61
N ARG A 143 -0.66 -8.31 4.51
CA ARG A 143 -1.73 -8.22 5.50
C ARG A 143 -1.25 -8.51 6.94
N PRO A 144 -0.44 -9.55 7.22
CA PRO A 144 0.04 -9.78 8.59
C PRO A 144 0.89 -8.62 9.12
N GLU A 145 1.77 -8.05 8.30
CA GLU A 145 2.63 -6.92 8.66
C GLU A 145 1.80 -5.66 8.88
N LEU A 146 0.83 -5.40 8.00
CA LEU A 146 -0.08 -4.28 8.13
C LEU A 146 -0.94 -4.38 9.39
N GLU A 147 -1.53 -5.54 9.67
CA GLU A 147 -2.29 -5.78 10.89
C GLU A 147 -1.40 -5.64 12.14
N SER A 148 -0.14 -6.07 12.05
CA SER A 148 0.84 -5.89 13.12
C SER A 148 1.12 -4.41 13.41
N VAL A 149 1.35 -3.61 12.36
CA VAL A 149 1.56 -2.16 12.49
C VAL A 149 0.31 -1.48 13.04
N CYS A 150 -0.89 -1.81 12.54
CA CYS A 150 -2.14 -1.24 13.03
C CYS A 150 -2.33 -1.52 14.53
N LYS A 151 -2.17 -2.77 14.97
CA LYS A 151 -2.29 -3.15 16.38
C LYS A 151 -1.24 -2.45 17.26
N ALA A 152 -0.03 -2.24 16.76
CA ALA A 152 1.01 -1.52 17.49
C ALA A 152 0.70 -0.02 17.64
N LEU A 153 0.09 0.60 16.63
CA LEU A 153 -0.39 1.98 16.70
C LEU A 153 -1.55 2.11 17.68
N GLU A 154 -2.52 1.20 17.63
CA GLU A 154 -3.68 1.18 18.55
C GLU A 154 -3.25 1.07 20.01
N ALA A 155 -2.21 0.27 20.30
CA ALA A 155 -1.66 0.12 21.65
C ALA A 155 -1.02 1.40 22.23
N VAL A 156 -0.86 2.45 21.42
CA VAL A 156 -0.35 3.76 21.84
C VAL A 156 -1.32 4.89 21.47
N ASP A 157 -2.62 4.58 21.37
CA ASP A 157 -3.71 5.50 21.04
C ASP A 157 -3.57 6.18 19.65
N LEU A 158 -2.79 5.59 18.75
CA LEU A 158 -2.67 6.01 17.35
C LEU A 158 -3.50 5.08 16.46
N ARG A 159 -3.73 5.47 15.21
CA ARG A 159 -4.40 4.59 14.23
C ARG A 159 -3.76 4.69 12.85
N SER A 160 -4.11 3.74 12.00
CA SER A 160 -3.89 3.81 10.55
C SER A 160 -5.22 4.15 9.84
N ALA A 161 -5.23 4.08 8.51
CA ALA A 161 -6.45 4.03 7.72
C ALA A 161 -7.34 2.86 8.19
N GLU A 162 -8.66 3.02 8.15
CA GLU A 162 -9.56 2.02 8.71
C GLU A 162 -9.41 0.67 8.01
N VAL A 163 -9.02 -0.34 8.80
CA VAL A 163 -9.20 -1.75 8.47
C VAL A 163 -10.61 -2.16 8.91
N SER A 164 -11.63 -1.37 8.56
CA SER A 164 -13.01 -1.72 8.91
C SER A 164 -13.58 -2.64 7.83
N SER A 165 -13.78 -3.91 8.21
CA SER A 165 -14.48 -4.92 7.42
C SER A 165 -16.01 -4.76 7.45
N THR A 166 -16.54 -3.68 8.02
CA THR A 166 -17.99 -3.52 8.23
C THR A 166 -18.41 -2.06 8.17
N GLN A 167 -18.51 -1.51 6.96
CA GLN A 167 -19.53 -0.48 6.72
C GLN A 167 -20.70 -1.17 6.02
N ASN A 168 -21.75 -1.45 6.79
CA ASN A 168 -23.07 -1.82 6.30
C ASN A 168 -23.64 -0.63 5.50
N VAL A 169 -23.13 -0.39 4.29
CA VAL A 169 -23.78 0.50 3.34
C VAL A 169 -24.99 -0.27 2.80
N LYS A 170 -26.11 -0.09 3.51
CA LYS A 170 -27.44 -0.45 3.03
C LYS A 170 -27.63 0.19 1.64
N THR A 171 -28.17 -0.61 0.71
CA THR A 171 -28.43 -0.31 -0.72
C THR A 171 -27.23 -0.42 -1.67
N SER A 172 -26.66 -1.62 -1.78
CA SER A 172 -25.92 -2.03 -2.98
C SER A 172 -26.91 -2.31 -4.11
N ASP A 173 -26.74 -1.64 -5.25
CA ASP A 173 -27.36 -2.06 -6.50
C ASP A 173 -26.67 -3.37 -6.94
N LEU A 174 -27.30 -4.50 -6.64
CA LEU A 174 -26.78 -5.84 -6.92
C LEU A 174 -27.07 -6.28 -8.36
N SER A 175 -27.61 -5.39 -9.22
CA SER A 175 -27.96 -5.74 -10.60
C SER A 175 -26.78 -6.28 -11.41
N TYR A 176 -25.56 -5.80 -11.14
CA TYR A 176 -24.35 -6.30 -11.81
C TYR A 176 -24.04 -7.77 -11.50
N GLN A 177 -24.53 -8.32 -10.39
CA GLN A 177 -24.24 -9.70 -9.99
C GLN A 177 -24.79 -10.72 -10.98
N ALA A 178 -25.90 -10.39 -11.64
CA ALA A 178 -26.51 -11.25 -12.66
C ALA A 178 -25.60 -11.46 -13.88
N ALA A 179 -24.70 -10.51 -14.17
CA ALA A 179 -23.75 -10.60 -15.29
C ALA A 179 -22.44 -11.35 -14.93
N LEU A 180 -22.14 -11.57 -13.64
CA LEU A 180 -20.87 -12.16 -13.21
C LEU A 180 -20.62 -13.58 -13.76
N PRO A 181 -21.62 -14.49 -13.83
CA PRO A 181 -21.42 -15.80 -14.44
C PRO A 181 -21.03 -15.74 -15.92
N GLU A 182 -21.69 -14.87 -16.69
CA GLU A 182 -21.39 -14.65 -18.11
C GLU A 182 -19.99 -14.05 -18.30
N ILE A 183 -19.63 -13.05 -17.49
CA ILE A 183 -18.28 -12.47 -17.49
C ILE A 183 -17.24 -13.56 -17.21
N LEU A 184 -17.45 -14.41 -16.21
CA LEU A 184 -16.53 -15.49 -15.88
C LEU A 184 -16.35 -16.48 -17.05
N GLU A 185 -17.42 -16.81 -17.77
CA GLU A 185 -17.36 -17.68 -18.95
C GLU A 185 -16.51 -17.05 -20.06
N VAL A 186 -16.73 -15.76 -20.35
CA VAL A 186 -15.91 -15.02 -21.32
C VAL A 186 -14.44 -14.99 -20.92
N LEU A 187 -14.14 -14.72 -19.65
CA LEU A 187 -12.77 -14.73 -19.13
C LEU A 187 -12.14 -16.12 -19.26
N ARG A 188 -12.86 -17.18 -18.90
CA ARG A 188 -12.38 -18.58 -19.06
C ARG A 188 -12.09 -18.91 -20.51
N SER A 189 -13.00 -18.57 -21.43
CA SER A 189 -12.84 -18.84 -22.86
C SER A 189 -11.64 -18.10 -23.44
N ALA A 190 -11.51 -16.80 -23.17
CA ALA A 190 -10.39 -15.99 -23.63
C ALA A 190 -9.05 -16.48 -23.04
N CYS A 191 -8.99 -16.73 -21.73
CA CYS A 191 -7.78 -17.22 -21.09
C CYS A 191 -7.38 -18.62 -21.56
N GLY A 192 -8.35 -19.52 -21.75
CA GLY A 192 -8.09 -20.86 -22.30
C GLY A 192 -7.58 -20.81 -23.74
N THR A 193 -8.16 -19.93 -24.57
CA THR A 193 -7.75 -19.74 -25.97
C THR A 193 -6.35 -19.16 -26.10
N HIS A 194 -6.00 -18.20 -25.24
CA HIS A 194 -4.74 -17.44 -25.34
C HIS A 194 -3.67 -17.88 -24.33
N GLY A 195 -3.94 -18.90 -23.52
CA GLY A 195 -3.01 -19.37 -22.49
C GLY A 195 -2.70 -18.32 -21.41
N LEU A 196 -3.66 -17.43 -21.09
CA LEU A 196 -3.44 -16.37 -20.11
C LEU A 196 -3.54 -16.93 -18.68
N PRO A 197 -2.59 -16.62 -17.79
CA PRO A 197 -2.54 -17.22 -16.45
C PRO A 197 -3.61 -16.69 -15.50
N LEU A 198 -4.15 -15.49 -15.77
CA LEU A 198 -5.06 -14.78 -14.89
C LEU A 198 -5.93 -13.80 -15.69
N ALA A 199 -7.21 -13.73 -15.33
CA ALA A 199 -8.06 -12.59 -15.67
C ALA A 199 -8.99 -12.27 -14.49
N GLN A 200 -9.12 -10.99 -14.16
CA GLN A 200 -9.85 -10.52 -12.99
C GLN A 200 -10.85 -9.44 -13.39
N THR A 201 -12.07 -9.55 -12.89
CA THR A 201 -13.06 -8.48 -12.96
C THR A 201 -12.91 -7.57 -11.77
N TRP A 202 -12.86 -6.25 -11.99
CA TRP A 202 -12.78 -5.25 -10.93
C TRP A 202 -14.07 -4.44 -10.91
N VAL A 203 -14.61 -4.17 -9.73
CA VAL A 203 -15.80 -3.31 -9.54
C VAL A 203 -15.62 -2.39 -8.33
N GLN A 204 -16.49 -1.39 -8.19
CA GLN A 204 -16.42 -0.46 -7.07
C GLN A 204 -16.64 -1.16 -5.73
N CYS A 205 -15.81 -0.82 -4.73
CA CYS A 205 -15.84 -1.42 -3.39
C CYS A 205 -17.23 -1.24 -2.74
N THR A 206 -17.89 -0.10 -2.97
CA THR A 206 -19.25 0.21 -2.48
C THR A 206 -20.31 -0.76 -2.99
N LEU A 207 -20.14 -1.32 -4.19
CA LEU A 207 -21.11 -2.27 -4.78
C LEU A 207 -20.94 -3.69 -4.22
N GLN A 208 -19.76 -4.01 -3.68
CA GLN A 208 -19.44 -5.32 -3.13
C GLN A 208 -19.66 -5.40 -1.61
N GLY A 209 -19.79 -4.25 -0.93
CA GLY A 209 -19.73 -4.21 0.54
C GLY A 209 -18.38 -4.69 1.09
N LYS A 210 -17.36 -4.84 0.24
CA LYS A 210 -16.01 -5.24 0.65
C LYS A 210 -15.37 -4.06 1.37
N GLY A 211 -15.01 -4.24 2.64
CA GLY A 211 -14.03 -3.38 3.34
C GLY A 211 -12.62 -3.64 2.83
N GLY A 212 -11.71 -2.68 2.95
CA GLY A 212 -10.31 -2.85 2.54
C GLY A 212 -9.40 -1.80 3.14
N CYS A 213 -8.10 -2.10 3.16
CA CYS A 213 -7.11 -1.35 3.95
C CYS A 213 -6.82 0.07 3.44
N ARG A 214 -7.35 0.46 2.27
CA ARG A 214 -7.21 1.80 1.67
C ARG A 214 -8.50 2.60 1.70
N HIS A 215 -9.41 2.25 2.59
CA HIS A 215 -10.65 2.98 2.80
C HIS A 215 -10.40 4.21 3.68
N SER A 216 -10.85 5.35 3.19
CA SER A 216 -11.18 6.52 4.00
C SER A 216 -12.61 6.94 3.66
N ASP A 217 -13.26 7.68 4.55
CA ASP A 217 -14.64 8.18 4.34
C ASP A 217 -14.77 8.93 3.01
N GLU A 218 -13.69 9.58 2.55
CA GLU A 218 -13.64 10.36 1.32
C GLU A 218 -13.37 9.51 0.05
N ASN A 219 -12.61 8.41 0.17
CA ASN A 219 -12.12 7.65 -0.98
C ASN A 219 -12.95 6.41 -1.34
N LEU A 220 -13.88 5.98 -0.46
CA LEU A 220 -14.65 4.75 -0.64
C LEU A 220 -15.40 4.67 -1.99
N ARG A 221 -15.96 5.79 -2.47
CA ARG A 221 -16.69 5.85 -3.76
C ARG A 221 -15.81 5.67 -4.99
N ASN A 222 -14.51 5.93 -4.84
CA ASN A 222 -13.52 5.83 -5.91
C ASN A 222 -12.65 4.57 -5.79
N CYS A 223 -12.89 3.75 -4.76
CA CYS A 223 -12.23 2.48 -4.53
C CYS A 223 -12.79 1.40 -5.46
N VAL A 224 -11.89 0.60 -6.05
CA VAL A 224 -12.22 -0.61 -6.82
C VAL A 224 -11.41 -1.80 -6.31
N SER A 225 -12.01 -2.97 -6.35
CA SER A 225 -11.38 -4.24 -5.96
C SER A 225 -11.85 -5.39 -6.84
N PRO A 226 -11.08 -6.50 -6.91
CA PRO A 226 -11.48 -7.68 -7.66
C PRO A 226 -12.75 -8.33 -7.11
N VAL A 227 -13.54 -8.90 -8.02
CA VAL A 227 -14.70 -9.74 -7.71
C VAL A 227 -14.28 -11.20 -7.81
N ASP A 228 -14.26 -11.90 -6.67
CA ASP A 228 -13.72 -13.26 -6.60
C ASP A 228 -14.56 -14.26 -7.43
N SER A 229 -15.87 -14.03 -7.54
CA SER A 229 -16.77 -14.87 -8.35
C SER A 229 -16.66 -14.66 -9.86
N ALA A 230 -15.99 -13.60 -10.32
CA ALA A 230 -15.73 -13.31 -11.73
C ALA A 230 -14.22 -13.15 -11.99
N CYS A 231 -13.46 -14.11 -11.47
CA CYS A 231 -12.02 -14.22 -11.62
C CYS A 231 -11.68 -15.60 -12.22
N TYR A 232 -10.77 -15.63 -13.19
CA TYR A 232 -10.19 -16.85 -13.73
C TYR A 232 -8.71 -16.94 -13.34
N ILE A 233 -8.34 -18.06 -12.72
CA ILE A 233 -6.96 -18.37 -12.33
C ILE A 233 -6.57 -19.66 -13.05
N GLY A 234 -5.79 -19.52 -14.12
CA GLY A 234 -5.32 -20.64 -14.94
C GLY A 234 -4.00 -21.24 -14.43
N ASP A 235 -3.25 -20.49 -13.62
CA ASP A 235 -1.98 -20.90 -13.04
C ASP A 235 -1.98 -20.72 -11.52
N SER A 236 -1.84 -21.80 -10.76
CA SER A 236 -1.85 -21.73 -9.28
C SER A 236 -0.73 -20.86 -8.71
N ARG A 237 0.35 -20.64 -9.46
CA ARG A 237 1.48 -19.78 -9.05
C ARG A 237 1.08 -18.29 -8.98
N ILE A 238 0.03 -17.88 -9.68
CA ILE A 238 -0.47 -16.49 -9.69
C ILE A 238 -1.51 -16.24 -8.58
N GLN A 239 -1.93 -17.27 -7.85
CA GLN A 239 -2.95 -17.15 -6.79
C GLN A 239 -2.58 -16.06 -5.77
N GLY A 240 -1.32 -16.05 -5.31
CA GLY A 240 -0.87 -15.05 -4.34
C GLY A 240 -0.96 -13.60 -4.86
N PHE A 241 -0.86 -13.39 -6.17
CA PHE A 241 -1.06 -12.07 -6.78
C PHE A 241 -2.54 -11.66 -6.80
N HIS A 242 -3.45 -12.59 -7.09
CA HIS A 242 -4.89 -12.34 -6.97
C HIS A 242 -5.28 -12.00 -5.53
N ASP A 243 -4.81 -12.79 -4.56
CA ASP A 243 -5.07 -12.55 -3.14
C ASP A 243 -4.59 -11.14 -2.73
N ALA A 244 -3.39 -10.74 -3.16
CA ALA A 244 -2.87 -9.41 -2.91
C ALA A 244 -3.69 -8.30 -3.60
N CYS A 245 -4.24 -8.54 -4.79
CA CYS A 245 -5.16 -7.61 -5.45
C CYS A 245 -6.48 -7.45 -4.68
N SER A 246 -6.97 -8.53 -4.07
CA SER A 246 -8.17 -8.52 -3.22
C SER A 246 -7.94 -7.79 -1.89
N GLU A 247 -6.70 -7.70 -1.42
CA GLU A 247 -6.32 -6.93 -0.23
C GLU A 247 -5.93 -5.46 -0.56
N TYR A 248 -5.29 -5.25 -1.71
CA TYR A 248 -4.82 -3.94 -2.18
C TYR A 248 -5.81 -3.28 -3.13
N HIS A 249 -6.79 -2.59 -2.56
CA HIS A 249 -7.77 -1.85 -3.34
C HIS A 249 -7.12 -0.67 -4.09
N LEU A 250 -7.61 -0.40 -5.30
CA LEU A 250 -7.13 0.70 -6.13
C LEU A 250 -8.11 1.87 -6.11
N LEU A 251 -7.59 3.09 -6.22
CA LEU A 251 -8.42 4.27 -6.44
C LEU A 251 -8.54 4.57 -7.93
N LYS A 252 -9.64 5.22 -8.35
CA LYS A 252 -9.78 5.76 -9.71
C LYS A 252 -8.55 6.59 -10.09
N GLY A 253 -8.01 6.34 -11.27
CA GLY A 253 -6.77 6.93 -11.78
C GLY A 253 -5.48 6.20 -11.39
N GLN A 254 -5.49 5.23 -10.46
CA GLN A 254 -4.29 4.47 -10.06
C GLN A 254 -4.12 3.18 -10.86
N GLY A 255 -2.89 2.89 -11.28
CA GLY A 255 -2.57 1.68 -12.06
C GLY A 255 -3.32 1.60 -13.40
N ILE A 256 -3.31 0.43 -14.05
CA ILE A 256 -4.12 0.21 -15.26
C ILE A 256 -5.60 0.28 -14.92
N VAL A 257 -6.03 -0.47 -13.89
CA VAL A 257 -7.45 -0.65 -13.55
C VAL A 257 -8.08 0.69 -13.19
N GLY A 258 -7.48 1.47 -12.29
CA GLY A 258 -8.01 2.77 -11.92
C GLY A 258 -8.03 3.75 -13.08
N ARG A 259 -7.04 3.73 -13.99
CA ARG A 259 -7.06 4.57 -15.22
C ARG A 259 -8.19 4.18 -16.17
N ALA A 260 -8.42 2.88 -16.37
CA ALA A 260 -9.55 2.39 -17.16
C ALA A 260 -10.88 2.83 -16.54
N PHE A 261 -11.04 2.70 -15.22
CA PHE A 261 -12.23 3.19 -14.51
C PHE A 261 -12.45 4.69 -14.59
N ARG A 262 -11.37 5.48 -14.68
CA ARG A 262 -11.46 6.95 -14.78
C ARG A 262 -11.85 7.40 -16.19
N THR A 263 -11.33 6.72 -17.21
CA THR A 263 -11.50 7.12 -18.61
C THR A 263 -12.63 6.40 -19.31
N ASN A 264 -13.09 5.28 -18.75
CA ASN A 264 -13.98 4.32 -19.40
C ASN A 264 -13.43 3.85 -20.76
N GLN A 265 -12.10 3.69 -20.86
CA GLN A 265 -11.40 3.25 -22.06
C GLN A 265 -10.40 2.13 -21.74
N PRO A 266 -10.09 1.24 -22.70
CA PRO A 266 -9.03 0.25 -22.54
C PRO A 266 -7.70 0.93 -22.17
N CYS A 267 -6.98 0.34 -21.22
CA CYS A 267 -5.67 0.81 -20.76
C CYS A 267 -4.68 -0.35 -20.80
N PHE A 268 -3.47 -0.09 -21.30
CA PHE A 268 -2.41 -1.09 -21.44
C PHE A 268 -1.12 -0.59 -20.77
N LEU A 269 -0.29 -1.52 -20.28
CA LEU A 269 1.11 -1.26 -19.92
C LEU A 269 1.95 -1.64 -21.14
N ALA A 270 2.84 -0.73 -21.55
CA ALA A 270 3.78 -0.91 -22.65
C ALA A 270 5.11 -1.48 -22.15
#